data_AF-A0A9Y6M5Z0-F1
#
_entry.id   AF-A0A9Y6M5Z0-F1
#
_cell.length_a   1.000
_cell.length_b   1.000
_cell.length_c   1.000
_cell.angle_alpha   90.00
_cell.angle_beta   90.00
_cell.angle_gamma   90.00
#
_symmetry.space_group_name_H-M   'P 1'
#
loop_
_entity.id
_entity.type
_entity.pdbx_description
1 polymer ?
#
loop_
_entity_poly.entity_id
_entity_poly.type
_entity_poly.pdbx_seq_one_letter_code
_entity_poly.pdbx_strand_id
1 'polypeptide(L)'
;MKVIVLFVFGSVELAQRSVVRQTNLEISSVRETDAGQFTCSADWTRHEHSLLVFSVSVSVTPSAVLKLCDEATLHCEVKHLLKGCEVKWKSPNADSPEWPSTVQLKSVTSSHNGTWECIITCDGKQLKPPTSTTQPSTRKNITLFVTSVQKTTCTTCTTCTTCTADDCPLGLSCWMWIAMGVCCQFGMFLIVCVTVLCKCMSGRMVCEERRSSSIYV
;
A
#
# COMPACT_ATOMS: atom_id res chain seq x y z
N MET A 1 24.21 -14.48 -57.24
CA MET A 1 23.96 -15.02 -55.89
C MET A 1 24.87 -14.26 -54.92
N LYS A 2 24.34 -13.28 -54.18
CA LYS A 2 25.14 -12.55 -53.18
C LYS A 2 25.23 -13.43 -51.94
N VAL A 3 26.41 -13.96 -51.64
CA VAL A 3 26.67 -14.65 -50.38
C VAL A 3 26.90 -13.58 -49.33
N ILE A 4 25.87 -13.28 -48.55
CA ILE A 4 25.96 -12.36 -47.42
C ILE A 4 26.52 -13.18 -46.25
N VAL A 5 27.80 -12.98 -45.94
CA VAL A 5 28.44 -13.60 -44.77
C VAL A 5 28.29 -12.63 -43.60
N LEU A 6 27.41 -12.95 -42.66
CA LEU A 6 27.21 -12.18 -41.43
C LEU A 6 27.96 -12.89 -40.30
N PHE A 7 29.01 -12.24 -39.80
CA PHE A 7 29.77 -12.72 -38.65
C PHE A 7 29.23 -12.06 -37.38
N VAL A 8 28.85 -12.86 -36.39
CA VAL A 8 28.56 -12.38 -35.04
C VAL A 8 29.82 -12.56 -34.19
N PHE A 9 30.50 -11.46 -33.91
CA PHE A 9 31.64 -11.45 -32.99
C PHE A 9 31.15 -11.13 -31.58
N GLY A 10 31.31 -12.05 -30.64
CA GLY A 10 30.87 -11.90 -29.26
C GLY A 10 31.36 -13.03 -28.36
N SER A 11 31.01 -12.99 -27.07
CA SER A 11 31.26 -14.12 -26.16
C SER A 11 30.55 -15.37 -26.68
N VAL A 12 31.11 -16.56 -26.41
CA VAL A 12 30.53 -17.84 -26.87
C VAL A 12 29.06 -17.98 -26.47
N GLU A 13 28.72 -17.52 -25.26
CA GLU A 13 27.36 -17.54 -24.73
C GLU A 13 26.40 -16.57 -25.44
N LEU A 14 26.89 -15.38 -25.83
CA LEU A 14 26.09 -14.41 -26.60
C LEU A 14 25.87 -14.90 -28.03
N ALA A 15 26.94 -15.42 -28.66
CA ALA A 15 26.89 -15.99 -30.00
C ALA A 15 25.87 -17.14 -30.09
N GLN A 16 25.87 -18.05 -29.11
CA GLN A 16 24.96 -19.20 -29.06
C GLN A 16 23.47 -18.81 -28.97
N ARG A 17 23.17 -17.66 -28.34
CA ARG A 17 21.81 -17.16 -28.13
C ARG A 17 21.37 -16.13 -29.17
N SER A 18 22.25 -15.84 -30.13
CA SER A 18 22.02 -14.85 -31.18
C SER A 18 21.75 -15.52 -32.52
N VAL A 19 20.77 -15.01 -33.25
CA VAL A 19 20.39 -15.50 -34.58
C VAL A 19 20.26 -14.32 -35.51
N VAL A 20 20.89 -14.43 -36.67
CA VAL A 20 20.77 -13.43 -37.72
C VAL A 20 19.61 -13.80 -38.62
N ARG A 21 18.58 -12.95 -38.67
CA ARG A 21 17.41 -13.10 -39.56
C ARG A 21 17.37 -11.94 -40.55
N GLN A 22 17.65 -12.25 -41.83
CA GLN A 22 17.74 -11.27 -42.90
C GLN A 22 18.79 -10.18 -42.60
N THR A 23 18.35 -9.01 -42.15
CA THR A 23 19.19 -7.85 -41.81
C THR A 23 19.16 -7.52 -40.31
N ASN A 24 18.54 -8.37 -39.49
CA ASN A 24 18.39 -8.16 -38.06
C ASN A 24 19.18 -9.20 -37.26
N LEU A 25 19.78 -8.74 -36.14
CA LEU A 25 20.36 -9.61 -35.12
C LEU A 25 19.34 -9.77 -33.98
N GLU A 26 18.82 -10.98 -33.82
CA GLU A 26 17.93 -11.33 -32.71
C GLU A 26 18.74 -11.98 -31.60
N ILE A 27 18.63 -11.47 -30.37
CA ILE A 27 19.32 -12.00 -29.19
C ILE A 27 18.27 -12.49 -28.21
N SER A 28 18.32 -13.77 -27.85
CA SER A 28 17.39 -14.38 -26.89
C SER A 28 17.87 -14.23 -25.45
N SER A 29 16.93 -13.97 -24.55
CA SER A 29 17.17 -13.88 -23.09
C SER A 29 18.27 -12.89 -22.69
N VAL A 30 18.18 -11.66 -23.20
CA VAL A 30 19.17 -10.58 -22.96
C VAL A 30 19.48 -10.40 -21.47
N ARG A 31 20.76 -10.29 -21.15
CA ARG A 31 21.29 -10.06 -19.79
C ARG A 31 21.98 -8.71 -19.68
N GLU A 32 22.20 -8.24 -18.46
CA GLU A 32 22.95 -6.99 -18.21
C GLU A 32 24.34 -7.02 -18.84
N THR A 33 25.01 -8.18 -18.84
CA THR A 33 26.35 -8.38 -19.42
C THR A 33 26.37 -8.31 -20.94
N ASP A 34 25.22 -8.42 -21.60
CA ASP A 34 25.11 -8.39 -23.06
C ASP A 34 25.10 -6.93 -23.58
N ALA A 35 24.95 -5.94 -22.69
CA ALA A 35 25.00 -4.52 -23.04
C ALA A 35 26.37 -4.12 -23.60
N GLY A 36 26.38 -3.30 -24.64
CA GLY A 36 27.61 -2.89 -25.30
C GLY A 36 27.42 -2.40 -26.73
N GLN A 37 28.52 -2.21 -27.44
CA GLN A 37 28.50 -1.88 -28.86
C GLN A 37 28.51 -3.14 -29.73
N PHE A 38 27.69 -3.13 -30.76
CA PHE A 38 27.52 -4.16 -31.76
C PHE A 38 27.86 -3.57 -33.12
N THR A 39 28.74 -4.24 -33.86
CA THR A 39 29.08 -3.82 -35.22
C THR A 39 28.50 -4.83 -36.21
N CYS A 40 27.62 -4.35 -37.08
CA CYS A 40 27.17 -5.10 -38.24
C CYS A 40 28.10 -4.81 -39.41
N SER A 41 28.70 -5.85 -39.99
CA SER A 41 29.51 -5.73 -41.21
C SER A 41 28.89 -6.55 -42.33
N ALA A 42 28.44 -5.89 -43.39
CA ALA A 42 27.87 -6.51 -44.59
C ALA A 42 28.33 -5.73 -45.82
N ASP A 43 28.59 -6.39 -46.95
CA ASP A 43 28.95 -5.73 -48.22
C ASP A 43 30.05 -4.64 -48.10
N TRP A 44 31.08 -4.87 -47.27
CA TRP A 44 32.18 -3.94 -46.94
C TRP A 44 31.79 -2.67 -46.17
N THR A 45 30.53 -2.49 -45.82
CA THR A 45 30.07 -1.40 -44.94
C THR A 45 30.01 -1.87 -43.49
N ARG A 46 30.21 -0.93 -42.56
CA ARG A 46 30.11 -1.16 -41.12
C ARG A 46 29.06 -0.23 -40.54
N HIS A 47 28.16 -0.81 -39.76
CA HIS A 47 27.14 -0.09 -39.00
C HIS A 47 27.30 -0.41 -37.52
N GLU A 48 27.39 0.65 -36.71
CA GLU A 48 27.51 0.54 -35.25
C GLU A 48 26.13 0.68 -34.61
N HIS A 49 25.86 -0.19 -33.66
CA HIS A 49 24.66 -0.25 -32.85
C HIS A 49 25.05 -0.34 -31.39
N SER A 50 24.25 0.22 -30.49
CA SER A 50 24.47 0.12 -29.05
C SER A 50 23.30 -0.60 -28.40
N LEU A 51 23.57 -1.69 -27.70
CA LEU A 51 22.59 -2.39 -26.87
C LEU A 51 22.70 -1.88 -25.44
N LEU A 52 21.57 -1.47 -24.89
CA LEU A 52 21.41 -1.01 -23.51
C LEU A 52 20.45 -1.95 -22.81
N VAL A 53 20.80 -2.38 -21.59
CA VAL A 53 20.01 -3.30 -20.79
C VAL A 53 19.83 -2.70 -19.41
N PHE A 54 18.59 -2.62 -18.95
CA PHE A 54 18.25 -2.11 -17.62
C PHE A 54 17.56 -3.20 -16.82
N SER A 55 17.90 -3.28 -15.54
CA SER A 55 17.22 -4.19 -14.61
C SER A 55 16.25 -3.41 -13.76
N VAL A 56 14.98 -3.82 -13.84
CA VAL A 56 13.86 -3.20 -13.14
C VAL A 56 13.40 -4.14 -12.05
N SER A 57 13.42 -3.66 -10.81
CA SER A 57 12.89 -4.33 -9.64
C SER A 57 11.71 -3.55 -9.09
N VAL A 58 10.59 -4.26 -8.86
CA VAL A 58 9.38 -3.71 -8.27
C VAL A 58 9.14 -4.38 -6.92
N SER A 59 8.82 -3.59 -5.90
CA SER A 59 8.53 -4.10 -4.57
C SER A 59 7.46 -3.26 -3.87
N VAL A 60 6.81 -3.87 -2.87
CA VAL A 60 5.74 -3.23 -2.09
C VAL A 60 6.01 -3.52 -0.62
N THR A 61 5.99 -2.47 0.20
CA THR A 61 6.20 -2.54 1.64
C THR A 61 4.91 -2.10 2.34
N PRO A 62 4.37 -2.86 3.32
CA PRO A 62 4.94 -4.09 3.91
C PRO A 62 4.68 -5.38 3.09
N SER A 63 3.63 -5.42 2.26
CA SER A 63 3.28 -6.59 1.44
C SER A 63 2.42 -6.18 0.25
N ALA A 64 2.35 -7.03 -0.80
CA ALA A 64 1.42 -6.85 -1.92
C ALA A 64 -0.05 -7.09 -1.53
N VAL A 65 -0.29 -7.75 -0.39
CA VAL A 65 -1.61 -7.86 0.23
C VAL A 65 -1.76 -6.74 1.24
N LEU A 66 -2.58 -5.75 0.90
CA LEU A 66 -2.80 -4.55 1.69
C LEU A 66 -4.15 -4.62 2.38
N LYS A 67 -4.26 -3.98 3.55
CA LYS A 67 -5.55 -3.75 4.21
C LYS A 67 -6.08 -2.38 3.84
N LEU A 68 -7.40 -2.22 3.91
CA LEU A 68 -8.03 -0.93 3.71
C LEU A 68 -7.58 0.08 4.77
N CYS A 69 -7.39 1.34 4.37
CA CYS A 69 -6.92 2.48 5.14
C CYS A 69 -5.46 2.39 5.68
N ASP A 70 -4.74 1.29 5.47
CA ASP A 70 -3.33 1.17 5.86
C ASP A 70 -2.42 2.05 4.99
N GLU A 71 -1.19 2.26 5.49
CA GLU A 71 -0.10 2.87 4.72
C GLU A 71 0.67 1.80 3.94
N ALA A 72 0.98 2.08 2.67
CA ALA A 72 1.79 1.21 1.84
C ALA A 72 2.73 2.01 0.95
N THR A 73 3.91 1.47 0.69
CA THR A 73 4.88 2.10 -0.23
C THR A 73 5.18 1.18 -1.39
N LEU A 74 5.03 1.67 -2.62
CA LEU A 74 5.45 1.00 -3.84
C LEU A 74 6.81 1.55 -4.27
N HIS A 75 7.72 0.66 -4.63
CA HIS A 75 9.03 1.00 -5.15
C HIS A 75 9.22 0.41 -6.55
N CYS A 76 9.64 1.24 -7.50
CA CYS A 76 10.22 0.80 -8.76
C CYS A 76 11.65 1.29 -8.83
N GLU A 77 12.58 0.37 -8.62
CA GLU A 77 14.01 0.63 -8.72
C GLU A 77 14.53 0.15 -10.06
N VAL A 78 15.31 1.00 -10.72
CA VAL A 78 15.94 0.69 -12.01
C VAL A 78 17.44 0.82 -11.86
N LYS A 79 18.16 -0.30 -12.02
CA LYS A 79 19.63 -0.30 -12.04
C LYS A 79 20.13 0.24 -13.38
N HIS A 80 21.16 1.06 -13.32
CA HIS A 80 21.83 1.67 -14.49
C HIS A 80 20.93 2.59 -15.33
N LEU A 81 19.97 3.32 -14.72
CA LEU A 81 19.11 4.26 -15.44
C LEU A 81 19.95 5.34 -16.16
N LEU A 82 19.74 5.50 -17.47
CA LEU A 82 20.40 6.54 -18.26
C LEU A 82 19.83 7.93 -17.95
N LYS A 83 20.66 8.96 -18.16
CA LYS A 83 20.21 10.36 -18.12
C LYS A 83 19.09 10.54 -19.17
N GLY A 84 18.02 11.26 -18.84
CA GLY A 84 16.90 11.45 -19.78
C GLY A 84 15.95 10.26 -19.93
N CYS A 85 16.08 9.24 -19.08
CA CYS A 85 15.01 8.26 -18.86
C CYS A 85 14.24 8.62 -17.59
N GLU A 86 12.91 8.55 -17.66
CA GLU A 86 11.99 8.79 -16.55
C GLU A 86 11.26 7.51 -16.19
N VAL A 87 11.05 7.29 -14.89
CA VAL A 87 10.34 6.14 -14.34
C VAL A 87 9.06 6.63 -13.69
N LYS A 88 7.91 6.10 -14.13
CA LYS A 88 6.59 6.45 -13.60
C LYS A 88 5.76 5.21 -13.35
N TRP A 89 4.93 5.28 -12.31
CA TRP A 89 3.90 4.29 -12.03
C TRP A 89 2.57 4.69 -12.69
N LYS A 90 1.91 3.69 -13.24
CA LYS A 90 0.53 3.74 -13.71
C LYS A 90 -0.33 2.93 -12.74
N SER A 91 -1.34 3.58 -12.18
CA SER A 91 -2.31 2.94 -11.30
C SER A 91 -3.29 2.10 -12.13
N PRO A 92 -3.95 1.09 -11.53
CA PRO A 92 -4.85 0.19 -12.25
C PRO A 92 -6.05 0.88 -12.89
N ASN A 93 -6.44 2.05 -12.37
CA ASN A 93 -7.60 2.81 -12.82
C ASN A 93 -7.25 4.06 -13.65
N ALA A 94 -5.96 4.35 -13.84
CA ALA A 94 -5.53 5.48 -14.67
C ALA A 94 -5.27 5.02 -16.10
N ASP A 95 -5.53 5.89 -17.08
CA ASP A 95 -5.19 5.64 -18.48
C ASP A 95 -3.71 5.94 -18.78
N SER A 96 -3.11 6.86 -18.03
CA SER A 96 -1.74 7.34 -18.19
C SER A 96 -0.88 7.16 -16.93
N PRO A 97 0.45 7.07 -17.08
CA PRO A 97 1.38 7.07 -15.94
C PRO A 97 1.38 8.45 -15.26
N GLU A 98 1.05 8.47 -13.97
CA GLU A 98 0.86 9.69 -13.18
C GLU A 98 1.83 9.77 -12.00
N TRP A 99 2.26 8.63 -11.49
CA TRP A 99 2.92 8.55 -10.18
C TRP A 99 4.45 8.46 -10.31
N PRO A 100 5.22 9.04 -9.37
CA PRO A 100 6.68 8.95 -9.38
C PRO A 100 7.17 7.53 -9.07
N SER A 101 8.46 7.23 -9.28
CA SER A 101 9.05 5.89 -9.08
C SER A 101 8.85 5.27 -7.68
N THR A 102 8.70 6.09 -6.65
CA THR A 102 8.34 5.67 -5.29
C THR A 102 7.03 6.33 -4.88
N VAL A 103 6.02 5.53 -4.55
CA VAL A 103 4.67 6.00 -4.21
C VAL A 103 4.35 5.62 -2.77
N GLN A 104 4.07 6.62 -1.94
CA GLN A 104 3.56 6.40 -0.59
C GLN A 104 2.03 6.58 -0.59
N LEU A 105 1.32 5.49 -0.41
CA LEU A 105 -0.13 5.46 -0.23
C LEU A 105 -0.42 5.65 1.26
N LYS A 106 -0.71 6.90 1.68
CA LYS A 106 -1.03 7.22 3.09
C LYS A 106 -2.32 6.55 3.59
N SER A 107 -3.25 6.25 2.68
CA SER A 107 -4.47 5.55 2.99
C SER A 107 -4.88 4.70 1.79
N VAL A 108 -4.77 3.37 1.94
CA VAL A 108 -5.13 2.42 0.88
C VAL A 108 -6.65 2.35 0.73
N THR A 109 -7.16 2.66 -0.46
CA THR A 109 -8.58 2.55 -0.79
C THR A 109 -8.83 1.40 -1.76
N SER A 110 -10.10 1.04 -1.97
CA SER A 110 -10.49 0.01 -2.95
C SER A 110 -10.07 0.36 -4.38
N SER A 111 -9.84 1.64 -4.71
CA SER A 111 -9.38 2.05 -6.04
C SER A 111 -7.89 1.80 -6.28
N HIS A 112 -7.12 1.41 -5.26
CA HIS A 112 -5.73 0.99 -5.43
C HIS A 112 -5.61 -0.51 -5.74
N ASN A 113 -6.71 -1.26 -5.64
CA ASN A 113 -6.76 -2.69 -5.95
C ASN A 113 -6.56 -2.94 -7.45
N GLY A 114 -5.69 -3.89 -7.79
CA GLY A 114 -5.42 -4.27 -9.18
C GLY A 114 -3.95 -4.20 -9.56
N THR A 115 -3.70 -4.22 -10.87
CA THR A 115 -2.34 -4.26 -11.43
C THR A 115 -1.77 -2.87 -11.63
N TRP A 116 -0.65 -2.62 -10.98
CA TRP A 116 0.17 -1.43 -11.13
C TRP A 116 1.28 -1.69 -12.15
N GLU A 117 1.52 -0.74 -13.06
CA GLU A 117 2.58 -0.83 -14.05
C GLU A 117 3.66 0.21 -13.78
N CYS A 118 4.90 -0.22 -13.61
CA CYS A 118 6.07 0.64 -13.66
C CYS A 118 6.51 0.78 -15.13
N ILE A 119 6.48 2.01 -15.63
CA ILE A 119 6.78 2.38 -17.00
C ILE A 119 8.05 3.21 -17.01
N ILE A 120 9.03 2.79 -17.81
CA ILE A 120 10.26 3.53 -18.06
C ILE A 120 10.16 4.13 -19.47
N THR A 121 10.26 5.45 -19.55
CA THR A 121 10.23 6.21 -20.80
C THR A 121 11.56 6.90 -20.98
N CYS A 122 12.24 6.64 -22.10
CA CYS A 122 13.51 7.29 -22.41
C CYS A 122 13.35 8.27 -23.56
N ASP A 123 13.88 9.48 -23.39
CA ASP A 123 13.97 10.45 -24.46
C ASP A 123 14.84 9.90 -25.59
N GLY A 124 14.31 9.86 -26.82
CA GLY A 124 14.97 9.32 -28.01
C GLY A 124 16.26 10.02 -28.43
N LYS A 125 16.77 10.98 -27.65
CA LYS A 125 18.07 11.63 -27.88
C LYS A 125 19.26 10.75 -27.47
N GLN A 126 19.08 9.82 -26.53
CA GLN A 126 20.15 8.90 -26.09
C GLN A 126 20.02 7.47 -26.65
N LEU A 127 18.84 7.08 -27.08
CA LEU A 127 18.64 5.88 -27.90
C LEU A 127 18.52 6.32 -29.35
N LYS A 128 19.63 6.36 -30.10
CA LYS A 128 19.57 6.56 -31.55
C LYS A 128 18.68 5.44 -32.11
N PRO A 129 17.44 5.71 -32.57
CA PRO A 129 16.59 4.66 -33.08
C PRO A 129 17.12 4.25 -34.46
N PRO A 130 17.26 2.95 -34.77
CA PRO A 130 17.29 2.54 -36.16
C PRO A 130 15.88 2.74 -36.72
N THR A 131 15.68 3.83 -37.46
CA THR A 131 14.59 4.07 -38.44
C THR A 131 13.26 3.36 -38.18
N SER A 132 12.74 3.45 -36.95
CA SER A 132 11.42 2.98 -36.56
C SER A 132 10.96 3.85 -35.40
N THR A 133 9.88 4.57 -35.65
CA THR A 133 9.40 5.77 -34.96
C THR A 133 8.78 5.49 -33.58
N THR A 134 9.31 4.53 -32.81
CA THR A 134 8.76 4.14 -31.51
C THR A 134 9.77 4.43 -30.41
N GLN A 135 9.40 5.27 -29.45
CA GLN A 135 10.21 5.48 -28.24
C GLN A 135 10.39 4.14 -27.51
N PRO A 136 11.63 3.78 -27.10
CA PRO A 136 11.84 2.59 -26.30
C PRO A 136 11.18 2.79 -24.94
N SER A 137 10.12 2.02 -24.69
CA SER A 137 9.43 1.97 -23.40
C SER A 137 9.43 0.54 -22.89
N THR A 138 9.76 0.36 -21.61
CA THR A 138 9.74 -0.94 -20.93
C THR A 138 8.71 -0.89 -19.81
N ARG A 139 7.97 -2.00 -19.63
CA ARG A 139 6.93 -2.13 -18.58
C ARG A 139 7.21 -3.32 -17.68
N LYS A 140 7.04 -3.11 -16.37
CA LYS A 140 6.97 -4.17 -15.36
C LYS A 140 5.70 -3.99 -14.56
N ASN A 141 5.04 -5.09 -14.21
CA ASN A 141 3.77 -5.07 -13.49
C ASN A 141 3.90 -5.71 -12.10
N ILE A 142 3.05 -5.24 -11.19
CA ILE A 142 2.84 -5.85 -9.88
C ILE A 142 1.36 -5.73 -9.53
N THR A 143 0.77 -6.78 -8.98
CA THR A 143 -0.65 -6.79 -8.62
C THR A 143 -0.81 -6.60 -7.12
N LEU A 144 -1.61 -5.62 -6.73
CA LEU A 144 -1.99 -5.37 -5.34
C LEU A 144 -3.34 -6.01 -5.06
N PHE A 145 -3.46 -6.63 -3.89
CA PHE A 145 -4.70 -7.18 -3.38
C PHE A 145 -5.13 -6.40 -2.15
N VAL A 146 -6.22 -5.66 -2.25
CA VAL A 146 -6.76 -4.91 -1.12
C VAL A 146 -7.81 -5.77 -0.40
N THR A 147 -7.54 -6.10 0.84
CA THR A 147 -8.44 -6.86 1.71
C THR A 147 -9.27 -5.90 2.57
N SER A 148 -10.58 -6.11 2.59
CA SER A 148 -11.51 -5.39 3.45
C SER A 148 -11.81 -6.24 4.67
N VAL A 149 -11.31 -5.82 5.84
CA VAL A 149 -11.75 -6.40 7.11
C VAL A 149 -13.07 -5.69 7.45
N GLN A 150 -14.18 -6.45 7.40
CA GLN A 150 -15.58 -6.05 7.60
C GLN A 150 -15.87 -4.61 8.08
N LYS A 151 -16.54 -3.85 7.20
CA LYS A 151 -17.39 -2.68 7.47
C LYS A 151 -16.68 -1.44 8.07
N THR A 152 -15.73 -0.89 7.34
CA THR A 152 -15.29 0.49 7.59
C THR A 152 -15.03 1.20 6.27
N THR A 153 -15.98 2.05 5.85
CA THR A 153 -15.66 3.13 4.93
C THR A 153 -14.59 3.99 5.60
N CYS A 154 -13.46 4.30 4.94
CA CYS A 154 -12.50 5.28 5.46
C CYS A 154 -13.20 6.65 5.46
N THR A 155 -13.99 6.93 6.49
CA THR A 155 -14.50 8.27 6.76
C THR A 155 -13.30 9.07 7.21
N THR A 156 -12.93 10.10 6.45
CA THR A 156 -11.93 11.09 6.81
C THR A 156 -12.22 11.58 8.24
N CYS A 157 -11.48 11.05 9.22
CA CYS A 157 -11.52 11.55 10.59
C CYS A 157 -10.78 12.89 10.62
N THR A 158 -11.44 13.95 10.13
CA THR A 158 -10.93 15.33 10.16
C THR A 158 -11.09 15.98 11.55
N THR A 159 -11.40 15.21 12.59
CA THR A 159 -11.36 15.67 13.98
C THR A 159 -10.87 14.56 14.89
N CYS A 160 -9.56 14.35 14.89
CA CYS A 160 -8.87 13.66 15.98
C CYS A 160 -8.96 14.52 17.25
N THR A 161 -10.08 14.40 17.97
CA THR A 161 -10.14 14.82 19.37
C THR A 161 -10.20 13.56 20.21
N THR A 162 -9.08 13.30 20.88
CA THR A 162 -8.86 12.29 21.94
C THR A 162 -8.97 10.82 21.52
N CYS A 163 -7.80 10.26 21.25
CA CYS A 163 -7.51 8.82 21.28
C CYS A 163 -7.95 8.26 22.64
N THR A 164 -8.68 7.14 22.68
CA THR A 164 -8.68 6.28 23.87
C THR A 164 -8.77 4.81 23.47
N ALA A 165 -7.75 4.09 23.95
CA ALA A 165 -7.76 2.73 24.49
C ALA A 165 -8.38 1.61 23.63
N ASP A 166 -7.49 0.73 23.17
CA ASP A 166 -7.72 -0.71 23.15
C ASP A 166 -8.54 -1.18 24.38
N ASP A 167 -9.35 -2.21 24.15
CA ASP A 167 -10.28 -2.86 25.08
C ASP A 167 -11.69 -2.25 25.20
N CYS A 168 -12.56 -2.57 24.24
CA CYS A 168 -14.02 -2.44 24.39
C CYS A 168 -14.69 -3.82 24.17
N PRO A 169 -14.96 -4.60 25.23
CA PRO A 169 -15.50 -5.96 25.08
C PRO A 169 -16.95 -6.03 24.58
N LEU A 170 -17.68 -4.91 24.42
CA LEU A 170 -19.11 -4.93 24.04
C LEU A 170 -19.60 -3.76 23.16
N GLY A 171 -18.72 -2.89 22.65
CA GLY A 171 -19.12 -1.86 21.66
C GLY A 171 -20.13 -0.81 22.15
N LEU A 172 -20.24 -0.57 23.46
CA LEU A 172 -21.04 0.54 24.03
C LEU A 172 -20.15 1.70 24.47
N SER A 173 -20.57 2.93 24.16
CA SER A 173 -19.87 4.18 24.47
C SER A 173 -19.42 4.25 25.94
N CYS A 174 -18.17 4.67 26.17
CA CYS A 174 -17.51 4.75 27.49
C CYS A 174 -18.34 5.51 28.56
N TRP A 175 -19.18 6.45 28.14
CA TRP A 175 -20.14 7.17 29.00
C TRP A 175 -21.17 6.27 29.70
N MET A 176 -21.50 5.09 29.15
CA MET A 176 -22.46 4.19 29.80
C MET A 176 -21.90 3.57 31.08
N TRP A 177 -20.58 3.41 31.22
CA TRP A 177 -19.98 2.93 32.47
C TRP A 177 -20.08 3.96 33.59
N ILE A 178 -19.93 5.25 33.25
CA ILE A 178 -20.15 6.36 34.19
C ILE A 178 -21.62 6.37 34.63
N ALA A 179 -22.57 6.19 33.70
CA ALA A 179 -23.99 6.12 34.03
C ALA A 179 -24.32 4.92 34.95
N MET A 180 -23.72 3.74 34.71
CA MET A 180 -23.91 2.56 35.56
C MET A 180 -23.32 2.76 36.97
N GLY A 181 -22.13 3.37 37.08
CA GLY A 181 -21.51 3.66 38.37
C GLY A 181 -22.34 4.62 39.23
N VAL A 182 -22.84 5.71 38.61
CA VAL A 182 -23.65 6.72 39.30
C VAL A 182 -24.98 6.12 39.78
N CYS A 183 -25.64 5.29 38.96
CA CYS A 183 -26.88 4.61 39.34
C CYS A 183 -26.70 3.67 40.55
N CYS A 184 -25.59 2.93 40.62
CA CYS A 184 -25.30 2.07 41.77
C CYS A 184 -25.08 2.89 43.06
N GLN A 185 -24.48 4.07 42.96
CA GLN A 185 -24.23 4.96 44.11
C GLN A 185 -25.53 5.55 44.67
N PHE A 186 -26.45 5.98 43.81
CA PHE A 186 -27.78 6.45 44.24
C PHE A 186 -28.63 5.33 44.84
N GLY A 187 -28.56 4.10 44.29
CA GLY A 187 -29.26 2.94 44.82
C GLY A 187 -28.84 2.59 46.25
N MET A 188 -27.53 2.58 46.53
CA MET A 188 -27.02 2.31 47.88
C MET A 188 -27.41 3.39 48.88
N PHE A 189 -27.41 4.66 48.47
CA PHE A 189 -27.80 5.78 49.34
C PHE A 189 -29.28 5.70 49.73
N LEU A 190 -30.17 5.32 48.80
CA LEU A 190 -31.59 5.12 49.09
C LEU A 190 -31.83 4.01 50.11
N ILE A 191 -31.10 2.89 50.03
CA ILE A 191 -31.21 1.78 50.99
C ILE A 191 -30.77 2.25 52.39
N VAL A 192 -29.70 3.04 52.49
CA VAL A 192 -29.25 3.61 53.78
C VAL A 192 -30.29 4.60 54.33
N CYS A 193 -30.84 5.49 53.51
CA CYS A 193 -31.89 6.41 53.95
C CYS A 193 -33.14 5.67 54.46
N VAL A 194 -33.60 4.63 53.75
CA VAL A 194 -34.76 3.83 54.16
C VAL A 194 -34.47 3.10 55.47
N THR A 195 -33.30 2.48 55.62
CA THR A 195 -32.94 1.77 56.86
C THR A 195 -32.84 2.71 58.07
N VAL A 196 -32.29 3.92 57.89
CA VAL A 196 -32.25 4.95 58.93
C VAL A 196 -33.65 5.46 59.27
N LEU A 197 -34.52 5.69 58.27
CA LEU A 197 -35.90 6.11 58.49
C LEU A 197 -36.71 5.02 59.20
N CYS A 198 -36.60 3.75 58.78
CA CYS A 198 -37.24 2.63 59.45
C CYS A 198 -36.78 2.50 60.91
N LYS A 199 -35.48 2.66 61.19
CA LYS A 199 -34.97 2.69 62.57
C LYS A 199 -35.44 3.91 63.36
N CYS A 200 -35.47 5.10 62.77
CA CYS A 200 -35.97 6.32 63.41
C CYS A 200 -37.47 6.25 63.71
N MET A 201 -38.27 5.68 62.81
CA MET A 201 -39.71 5.49 63.01
C MET A 201 -39.99 4.42 64.07
N SER A 202 -39.25 3.31 64.06
CA SER A 202 -39.35 2.28 65.09
C SER A 202 -38.91 2.83 66.46
N GLY A 203 -37.89 3.69 66.51
CA GLY A 203 -37.49 4.39 67.74
C GLY A 203 -38.51 5.41 68.25
N ARG A 204 -39.21 6.13 67.35
CA ARG A 204 -40.29 7.06 67.75
C ARG A 204 -41.54 6.33 68.24
N MET A 205 -41.93 5.22 67.63
CA MET A 205 -43.05 4.40 68.11
C MET A 205 -42.79 3.85 69.52
N VAL A 206 -41.54 3.50 69.87
CA VAL A 206 -41.17 3.05 71.24
C VAL A 206 -41.23 4.18 72.28
N CYS A 207 -40.98 5.43 71.87
CA CYS A 207 -41.09 6.59 72.77
C CYS A 207 -42.55 7.06 72.96
N GLU A 208 -43.41 6.87 71.97
CA GLU A 208 -44.83 7.24 72.04
C GLU A 208 -45.62 6.27 72.94
N GLU A 209 -45.30 4.97 72.90
CA GLU A 209 -45.87 3.97 73.81
C GLU A 209 -45.51 4.26 75.29
N ARG A 210 -44.25 4.63 75.57
CA ARG A 210 -43.78 4.90 76.95
C ARG A 210 -44.36 6.19 77.54
N ARG A 211 -44.77 7.16 76.70
CA ARG A 211 -45.43 8.40 77.16
C ARG A 211 -46.89 8.16 77.55
N SER A 212 -47.57 7.23 76.88
CA SER A 212 -48.94 6.83 77.23
C SER A 212 -49.00 6.09 78.57
N SER A 213 -48.02 5.23 78.88
CA SER A 213 -47.99 4.49 80.15
C SER A 213 -47.61 5.31 81.39
N SER A 214 -47.06 6.53 81.27
CA SER A 214 -46.70 7.37 82.42
C SER A 214 -47.79 8.33 82.89
N ILE A 215 -48.95 8.35 82.22
CA ILE A 215 -50.12 9.18 82.60
C ILE A 215 -51.16 8.36 83.40
N TYR A 216 -50.93 7.05 83.58
CA TYR A 216 -51.81 6.13 84.33
C TYR A 216 -51.13 5.53 85.58
N VAL A 217 -50.38 6.34 86.34
CA VAL A 217 -49.96 6.01 87.72
C VAL A 217 -50.15 7.23 88.62
#